data_AF-A0A4S4D4Q7-F1
#
_entry.id   AF-A0A4S4D4Q7-F1
#
_cell.length_a   1.000
_cell.length_b   1.000
_cell.length_c   1.000
_cell.angle_alpha   90.00
_cell.angle_beta   90.00
_cell.angle_gamma   90.00
#
_symmetry.space_group_name_H-M   'P 1'
#
loop_
_entity.id
_entity.type
_entity.pdbx_description
1 polymer ?
#
loop_
_entity_poly.entity_id
_entity_poly.type
_entity_poly.pdbx_seq_one_letter_code
_entity_poly.pdbx_strand_id
1 'polypeptide(L)'
;MERKDGGAKDRKREKREDEKHVIDLLKLGKDQLLPSEAEGEILHRVLPRCEICKFDASGHAFFLEDGVDLVTIIMGTSFYHRARYLDYASDYLPPSPSELKKIHESLRWIEVATSPVMLSTLEDGKVVRGLSGIPSEGPVLLVGYHMLLGLEMMPIVSSFWAKRNILLRGIAHPMMYRNLRNGESPLIPDISTYDILRIMGAVPVSVTNFYKLLSSNAHVLLYPGGMREALHRKGEEYKLFWPEQSEFVRMAARFGATIIPFGSVGEDDIGQLLVDYDDLMKVPHIKAKIKEVAEAVLQSRTDDDGELDNQDPHLPLILTKLPGRFYNLFGKPIETEVDLLSWSRVLAMILVEEGENGEGNSRKDLRSRGLCLVPIECTEHIANNNGADFWSPAMGNNVSPKH
;
A
#
# COMPACT_ATOMS: atom_id res chain seq x y z
N MET A 1 -29.02 51.33 -25.04
CA MET A 1 -28.45 49.95 -25.10
C MET A 1 -27.44 49.87 -23.97
N GLU A 2 -27.93 49.77 -22.74
CA GLU A 2 -27.10 49.83 -21.54
C GLU A 2 -27.15 48.52 -20.75
N ARG A 3 -25.95 48.02 -20.46
CA ARG A 3 -25.51 47.28 -19.26
C ARG A 3 -26.29 46.03 -18.85
N LYS A 4 -25.71 44.87 -19.17
CA LYS A 4 -25.80 43.63 -18.37
C LYS A 4 -24.48 42.86 -18.39
N ASP A 5 -23.40 43.45 -17.88
CA ASP A 5 -22.11 42.75 -17.70
C ASP A 5 -21.68 42.61 -16.22
N GLY A 6 -22.51 43.05 -15.26
CA GLY A 6 -22.24 42.93 -13.83
C GLY A 6 -22.43 41.51 -13.25
N GLY A 7 -23.33 40.71 -13.83
CA GLY A 7 -23.80 39.46 -13.21
C GLY A 7 -22.87 38.25 -13.32
N ALA A 8 -21.85 38.29 -14.18
CA ALA A 8 -20.89 37.19 -14.36
C ALA A 8 -19.60 37.39 -13.55
N LYS A 9 -19.22 38.66 -13.29
CA LYS A 9 -18.09 39.01 -12.45
C LYS A 9 -18.42 38.87 -10.97
N ASP A 10 -19.62 39.27 -10.55
CA ASP A 10 -20.10 39.09 -9.17
C ASP A 10 -20.35 37.62 -8.83
N ARG A 11 -20.91 36.81 -9.75
CA ARG A 11 -21.04 35.36 -9.51
C ARG A 11 -19.70 34.61 -9.42
N LYS A 12 -18.65 35.11 -10.08
CA LYS A 12 -17.28 34.61 -9.93
C LYS A 12 -16.59 35.14 -8.66
N ARG A 13 -17.08 36.24 -8.07
CA ARG A 13 -16.59 36.82 -6.82
C ARG A 13 -17.29 36.19 -5.60
N GLU A 14 -18.61 36.00 -5.66
CA GLU A 14 -19.40 35.25 -4.67
C GLU A 14 -18.95 33.78 -4.59
N LYS A 15 -18.69 33.10 -5.72
CA LYS A 15 -18.09 31.75 -5.69
C LYS A 15 -16.65 31.71 -5.16
N ARG A 16 -15.94 32.84 -5.12
CA ARG A 16 -14.55 32.93 -4.63
C ARG A 16 -14.46 33.18 -3.12
N GLU A 17 -15.54 33.64 -2.47
CA GLU A 17 -15.56 33.94 -1.03
C GLU A 17 -16.06 32.76 -0.16
N ASP A 18 -16.69 31.74 -0.77
CA ASP A 18 -17.13 30.52 -0.08
C ASP A 18 -16.09 29.38 -0.04
N GLU A 19 -14.87 29.60 -0.53
CA GLU A 19 -13.80 28.60 -0.55
C GLU A 19 -13.04 28.54 0.79
N LYS A 20 -13.76 28.20 1.86
CA LYS A 20 -13.21 28.05 3.22
C LYS A 20 -12.46 26.72 3.38
N HIS A 21 -11.35 26.77 4.13
CA HIS A 21 -10.42 25.68 4.43
C HIS A 21 -11.14 24.45 5.05
N VAL A 22 -10.57 23.25 4.84
CA VAL A 22 -10.94 22.05 5.61
C VAL A 22 -10.53 22.27 7.07
N ILE A 23 -11.40 21.92 8.01
CA ILE A 23 -11.19 22.15 9.45
C ILE A 23 -11.18 20.81 10.16
N ASP A 24 -10.06 20.45 10.79
CA ASP A 24 -9.99 19.16 11.48
C ASP A 24 -10.31 19.31 12.96
N LEU A 25 -11.21 18.45 13.43
CA LEU A 25 -11.59 18.37 14.82
C LEU A 25 -10.95 17.16 15.46
N LEU A 26 -10.13 17.41 16.49
CA LEU A 26 -9.63 16.37 17.38
C LEU A 26 -10.74 16.00 18.36
N LYS A 27 -11.33 14.82 18.19
CA LYS A 27 -12.31 14.25 19.11
C LYS A 27 -11.59 13.37 20.13
N LEU A 28 -11.50 13.84 21.36
CA LEU A 28 -10.80 13.18 22.46
C LEU A 28 -11.78 12.39 23.34
N GLY A 29 -11.61 11.06 23.42
CA GLY A 29 -12.59 10.16 24.04
C GLY A 29 -12.58 10.12 25.57
N LYS A 30 -11.48 10.53 26.21
CA LYS A 30 -11.36 10.61 27.68
C LYS A 30 -11.19 12.04 28.19
N ASP A 31 -11.64 13.03 27.42
CA ASP A 31 -11.66 14.42 27.89
C ASP A 31 -12.67 14.55 29.05
N GLN A 32 -12.15 14.77 30.25
CA GLN A 32 -12.96 14.96 31.46
C GLN A 32 -13.28 16.44 31.72
N LEU A 33 -12.66 17.36 30.99
CA LEU A 33 -12.85 18.81 31.18
C LEU A 33 -13.87 19.38 30.21
N LEU A 34 -13.80 18.97 28.95
CA LEU A 34 -14.74 19.36 27.89
C LEU A 34 -15.52 18.14 27.41
N PRO A 35 -16.80 18.30 27.03
CA PRO A 35 -17.58 17.24 26.40
C PRO A 35 -17.17 17.05 24.93
N SER A 36 -15.87 16.82 24.68
CA SER A 36 -15.23 16.81 23.36
C SER A 36 -15.88 15.82 22.39
N GLU A 37 -16.43 14.72 22.89
CA GLU A 37 -17.19 13.79 22.08
C GLU A 37 -18.50 14.40 21.55
N ALA A 38 -19.33 14.95 22.44
CA ALA A 38 -20.62 15.54 22.04
C ALA A 38 -20.41 16.81 21.21
N GLU A 39 -19.45 17.66 21.59
CA GLU A 39 -19.14 18.89 20.89
C GLU A 39 -18.54 18.62 19.50
N GLY A 40 -17.69 17.60 19.35
CA GLY A 40 -17.14 17.18 18.07
C GLY A 40 -18.23 16.80 17.06
N GLU A 41 -19.24 16.04 17.50
CA GLU A 41 -20.39 15.68 16.65
C GLU A 41 -21.24 16.90 16.26
N ILE A 42 -21.43 17.85 17.19
CA ILE A 42 -22.15 19.10 16.92
C ILE A 42 -21.40 19.93 15.89
N LEU A 43 -20.11 20.16 16.11
CA LEU A 43 -19.27 20.97 15.23
C LEU A 43 -19.16 20.34 13.84
N HIS A 44 -19.05 19.02 13.72
CA HIS A 44 -19.03 18.34 12.43
C HIS A 44 -20.35 18.53 11.65
N ARG A 45 -21.50 18.60 12.33
CA ARG A 45 -22.79 18.93 11.68
C ARG A 45 -22.88 20.40 11.26
N VAL A 46 -22.27 21.30 12.00
CA VAL A 46 -22.32 22.76 11.76
C VAL A 46 -21.28 23.20 10.72
N LEU A 47 -20.15 22.50 10.64
CA LEU A 47 -19.03 22.81 9.76
C LEU A 47 -18.99 21.80 8.59
N PRO A 48 -19.54 22.14 7.42
CA PRO A 48 -19.74 21.21 6.31
C PRO A 48 -18.44 20.70 5.63
N ARG A 49 -17.27 21.22 6.01
CA ARG A 49 -15.94 20.78 5.54
C ARG A 49 -15.04 20.34 6.68
N CYS A 50 -15.65 19.88 7.77
CA CYS A 50 -14.92 19.42 8.91
C CYS A 50 -14.71 17.91 8.87
N GLU A 51 -13.47 17.46 9.07
CA GLU A 51 -13.13 16.06 9.27
C GLU A 51 -12.86 15.82 10.77
N ILE A 52 -13.34 14.71 11.31
CA ILE A 52 -13.09 14.33 12.71
C ILE A 52 -11.94 13.33 12.76
N CYS A 53 -10.90 13.66 13.51
CA CYS A 53 -9.86 12.72 13.93
C CYS A 53 -10.13 12.25 15.37
N LYS A 54 -10.33 10.95 15.55
CA LYS A 54 -10.74 10.36 16.83
C LYS A 54 -9.53 9.84 17.60
N PHE A 55 -9.44 10.20 18.88
CA PHE A 55 -8.45 9.69 19.83
C PHE A 55 -9.17 9.19 21.08
N ASP A 56 -9.75 7.99 20.99
CA ASP A 56 -10.65 7.43 22.00
C ASP A 56 -9.96 7.22 23.37
N ALA A 57 -8.65 7.00 23.37
CA ALA A 57 -7.88 6.76 24.57
C ALA A 57 -7.35 8.02 25.27
N SER A 58 -7.45 9.18 24.62
CA SER A 58 -6.79 10.43 25.03
C SER A 58 -7.70 11.38 25.78
N GLY A 59 -7.13 12.08 26.75
CA GLY A 59 -7.75 13.08 27.61
C GLY A 59 -7.48 14.52 27.17
N HIS A 60 -7.94 15.47 27.97
CA HIS A 60 -7.95 16.91 27.65
C HIS A 60 -6.58 17.46 27.24
N ALA A 61 -5.52 17.01 27.91
CA ALA A 61 -4.15 17.45 27.68
C ALA A 61 -3.45 16.61 26.60
N PHE A 62 -4.15 16.29 25.51
CA PHE A 62 -3.71 15.38 24.44
C PHE A 62 -2.26 15.61 23.97
N PHE A 63 -1.88 16.86 23.69
CA PHE A 63 -0.52 17.18 23.19
C PHE A 63 0.60 17.01 24.22
N LEU A 64 0.26 16.74 25.49
CA LEU A 64 1.21 16.47 26.57
C LEU A 64 1.24 14.98 26.95
N GLU A 65 0.42 14.14 26.31
CA GLU A 65 0.39 12.70 26.59
C GLU A 65 1.63 12.00 26.01
N ASP A 66 2.17 11.07 26.80
CA ASP A 66 3.28 10.23 26.35
C ASP A 66 2.88 9.43 25.11
N GLY A 67 3.67 9.57 24.04
CA GLY A 67 3.45 8.86 22.78
C GLY A 67 2.75 9.67 21.69
N VAL A 68 2.20 10.85 22.02
CA VAL A 68 1.58 11.75 21.02
C VAL A 68 2.67 12.53 20.27
N ASP A 69 2.67 12.41 18.95
CA ASP A 69 3.53 13.18 18.06
C ASP A 69 2.66 13.95 17.06
N LEU A 70 2.60 15.28 17.24
CA LEU A 70 1.76 16.14 16.42
C LEU A 70 2.16 16.11 14.94
N VAL A 71 3.45 15.98 14.63
CA VAL A 71 3.93 15.92 13.25
C VAL A 71 3.47 14.62 12.63
N THR A 72 3.67 13.49 13.32
CA THR A 72 3.17 12.18 12.86
C THR A 72 1.65 12.18 12.62
N ILE A 73 0.87 12.80 13.53
CA ILE A 73 -0.59 12.91 13.36
C ILE A 73 -0.95 13.70 12.12
N ILE A 74 -0.38 14.91 11.97
CA ILE A 74 -0.64 15.78 10.81
C ILE A 74 -0.25 15.08 9.49
N MET A 75 0.83 14.30 9.50
CA MET A 75 1.28 13.52 8.36
C MET A 75 0.32 12.36 8.04
N GLY A 76 -0.07 11.60 9.07
CA GLY A 76 -1.01 10.48 8.94
C GLY A 76 -2.35 10.92 8.38
N THR A 77 -2.88 12.04 8.88
CA THR A 77 -4.15 12.59 8.44
C THR A 77 -4.08 13.37 7.12
N SER A 78 -2.87 13.59 6.58
CA SER A 78 -2.63 14.34 5.33
C SER A 78 -3.08 15.81 5.39
N PHE A 79 -2.97 16.45 6.56
CA PHE A 79 -3.37 17.86 6.75
C PHE A 79 -2.29 18.87 6.37
N TYR A 80 -1.02 18.45 6.36
CA TYR A 80 0.05 19.35 5.97
C TYR A 80 0.11 19.51 4.45
N HIS A 81 -0.08 20.75 3.98
CA HIS A 81 0.17 21.13 2.59
C HIS A 81 0.79 22.53 2.51
N ARG A 82 1.78 22.72 1.64
CA ARG A 82 2.51 23.99 1.49
C ARG A 82 1.81 24.98 0.58
N ALA A 83 0.91 24.49 -0.26
CA ALA A 83 0.18 25.26 -1.26
C ALA A 83 -1.31 25.31 -0.94
N ARG A 84 -2.11 25.85 -1.86
CA ARG A 84 -3.58 25.91 -1.73
C ARG A 84 -4.24 24.52 -1.78
N TYR A 85 -3.56 23.54 -2.37
CA TYR A 85 -4.03 22.18 -2.54
C TYR A 85 -2.96 21.22 -2.03
N LEU A 86 -3.40 20.12 -1.43
CA LEU A 86 -2.54 19.04 -0.96
C LEU A 86 -1.87 18.32 -2.13
N ASP A 87 -0.55 18.19 -2.06
CA ASP A 87 0.26 17.40 -2.97
C ASP A 87 0.95 16.26 -2.21
N TYR A 88 0.38 15.05 -2.31
CA TYR A 88 0.88 13.86 -1.62
C TYR A 88 2.35 13.52 -1.91
N ALA A 89 2.90 13.97 -3.04
CA ALA A 89 4.30 13.73 -3.37
C ALA A 89 5.20 14.82 -2.78
N SER A 90 4.89 16.10 -3.03
CA SER A 90 5.80 17.22 -2.71
C SER A 90 5.61 17.82 -1.32
N ASP A 91 4.42 17.69 -0.72
CA ASP A 91 4.17 18.10 0.67
C ASP A 91 4.61 17.04 1.68
N TYR A 92 4.99 15.84 1.23
CA TYR A 92 5.44 14.76 2.09
C TYR A 92 6.71 15.12 2.87
N LEU A 93 6.66 14.91 4.18
CA LEU A 93 7.81 15.00 5.07
C LEU A 93 8.19 13.59 5.51
N PRO A 94 9.43 13.11 5.24
CA PRO A 94 9.86 11.82 5.73
C PRO A 94 9.88 11.82 7.27
N PRO A 95 9.39 10.77 7.93
CA PRO A 95 9.42 10.70 9.39
C PRO A 95 10.87 10.67 9.89
N SER A 96 11.09 11.26 11.06
CA SER A 96 12.38 11.22 11.74
C SER A 96 12.77 9.78 12.11
N PRO A 97 14.07 9.50 12.34
CA PRO A 97 14.51 8.17 12.76
C PRO A 97 13.79 7.65 14.03
N SER A 98 13.42 8.54 14.96
CA SER A 98 12.65 8.19 16.15
C SER A 98 11.20 7.81 15.84
N GLU A 99 10.54 8.53 14.93
CA GLU A 99 9.19 8.21 14.49
C GLU A 99 9.17 6.88 13.73
N LEU A 100 10.13 6.67 12.83
CA LEU A 100 10.29 5.40 12.11
C LEU A 100 10.56 4.23 13.06
N LYS A 101 11.34 4.44 14.12
CA LYS A 101 11.56 3.42 15.16
C LYS A 101 10.24 3.06 15.86
N LYS A 102 9.41 4.05 16.22
CA LYS A 102 8.08 3.79 16.83
C LYS A 102 7.16 3.01 15.88
N ILE A 103 7.13 3.39 14.60
CA ILE A 103 6.36 2.70 13.55
C ILE A 103 6.86 1.26 13.37
N HIS A 104 8.17 1.07 13.33
CA HIS A 104 8.77 -0.26 13.24
C HIS A 104 8.43 -1.11 14.47
N GLU A 105 8.47 -0.53 15.68
CA GLU A 105 8.09 -1.21 16.92
C GLU A 105 6.61 -1.60 16.94
N SER A 106 5.70 -0.78 16.40
CA SER A 106 4.27 -1.11 16.31
C SER A 106 3.99 -2.23 15.28
N LEU A 107 4.83 -2.36 14.25
CA LEU A 107 4.76 -3.41 13.24
C LEU A 107 5.54 -4.68 13.60
N ARG A 108 6.35 -4.65 14.67
CA ARG A 108 7.26 -5.74 15.05
C ARG A 108 6.56 -7.08 15.20
N TRP A 109 5.31 -7.11 15.65
CA TRP A 109 4.55 -8.35 15.79
C TRP A 109 4.30 -9.04 14.43
N ILE A 110 4.07 -8.28 13.35
CA ILE A 110 3.93 -8.81 11.99
C ILE A 110 5.26 -9.40 11.54
N GLU A 111 6.36 -8.69 11.76
CA GLU A 111 7.69 -9.20 11.40
C GLU A 111 8.05 -10.48 12.15
N VAL A 112 7.68 -10.58 13.43
CA VAL A 112 7.88 -11.79 14.22
C VAL A 112 6.99 -12.94 13.72
N ALA A 113 5.72 -12.66 13.44
CA ALA A 113 4.75 -13.66 12.98
C ALA A 113 5.08 -14.20 11.57
N THR A 114 5.62 -13.34 10.69
CA THR A 114 5.90 -13.65 9.28
C THR A 114 7.38 -13.91 8.99
N SER A 115 8.27 -13.64 9.93
CA SER A 115 9.73 -13.84 9.86
C SER A 115 10.34 -13.65 8.45
N PRO A 116 10.13 -12.47 7.82
CA PRO A 116 10.30 -12.30 6.39
C PRO A 116 11.75 -12.51 5.93
N VAL A 117 11.93 -13.23 4.83
CA VAL A 117 13.21 -13.39 4.13
C VAL A 117 13.21 -12.50 2.92
N MET A 118 14.27 -11.70 2.78
CA MET A 118 14.51 -10.88 1.60
C MET A 118 15.63 -11.53 0.79
N LEU A 119 15.39 -11.71 -0.49
CA LEU A 119 16.34 -12.19 -1.49
C LEU A 119 16.36 -11.19 -2.64
N SER A 120 17.53 -10.90 -3.19
CA SER A 120 17.66 -9.99 -4.33
C SER A 120 18.62 -10.56 -5.36
N THR A 121 18.36 -10.35 -6.63
CA THR A 121 19.21 -10.75 -7.74
C THR A 121 20.21 -9.64 -8.07
N LEU A 122 21.51 -9.97 -8.10
CA LEU A 122 22.58 -9.07 -8.50
C LEU A 122 22.62 -8.87 -10.03
N GLU A 123 23.42 -7.92 -10.51
CA GLU A 123 23.59 -7.65 -11.95
C GLU A 123 24.10 -8.86 -12.75
N ASP A 124 24.94 -9.68 -12.13
CA ASP A 124 25.48 -10.93 -12.68
C ASP A 124 24.46 -12.08 -12.72
N GLY A 125 23.23 -11.85 -12.23
CA GLY A 125 22.15 -12.83 -12.17
C GLY A 125 22.15 -13.69 -10.91
N LYS A 126 23.12 -13.52 -9.99
CA LYS A 126 23.17 -14.30 -8.76
C LYS A 126 22.13 -13.84 -7.75
N VAL A 127 21.32 -14.78 -7.26
CA VAL A 127 20.41 -14.53 -6.13
C VAL A 127 21.20 -14.55 -4.81
N VAL A 128 21.02 -13.50 -4.01
CA VAL A 128 21.67 -13.37 -2.70
C VAL A 128 20.67 -13.00 -1.62
N ARG A 129 20.97 -13.41 -0.38
CA ARG A 129 20.17 -13.02 0.78
C ARG A 129 20.38 -11.54 1.10
N GLY A 130 19.28 -10.85 1.37
CA GLY A 130 19.25 -9.42 1.63
C GLY A 130 18.71 -8.65 0.45
N LEU A 131 19.07 -7.37 0.40
CA LEU A 131 18.57 -6.43 -0.60
C LEU A 131 19.71 -5.88 -1.47
N SER A 132 20.90 -6.46 -1.49
CA SER A 132 22.07 -5.87 -2.18
C SER A 132 21.91 -5.74 -3.69
N GLY A 133 21.00 -6.50 -4.32
CA GLY A 133 20.65 -6.34 -5.74
C GLY A 133 19.77 -5.13 -6.04
N ILE A 134 19.30 -4.41 -5.03
CA ILE A 134 18.50 -3.19 -5.20
C ILE A 134 19.44 -1.98 -5.41
N PRO A 135 19.26 -1.16 -6.45
CA PRO A 135 19.96 0.10 -6.63
C PRO A 135 19.72 1.07 -5.47
N SER A 136 20.80 1.70 -4.99
CA SER A 136 20.72 2.69 -3.90
C SER A 136 20.10 4.02 -4.36
N GLU A 137 20.22 4.34 -5.64
CA GLU A 137 19.72 5.58 -6.23
C GLU A 137 18.52 5.29 -7.14
N GLY A 138 17.57 6.22 -7.16
CA GLY A 138 16.37 6.15 -8.00
C GLY A 138 16.59 6.70 -9.42
N PRO A 139 15.51 6.73 -10.23
CA PRO A 139 14.18 6.26 -9.88
C PRO A 139 14.12 4.73 -10.01
N VAL A 140 13.58 4.06 -8.99
CA VAL A 140 13.40 2.60 -8.99
C VAL A 140 11.92 2.29 -8.85
N LEU A 141 11.42 1.38 -9.69
CA LEU A 141 10.05 0.89 -9.64
C LEU A 141 10.04 -0.60 -9.26
N LEU A 142 9.70 -0.90 -8.01
CA LEU A 142 9.44 -2.26 -7.57
C LEU A 142 8.04 -2.66 -8.05
N VAL A 143 7.96 -3.71 -8.87
CA VAL A 143 6.70 -4.18 -9.45
C VAL A 143 6.43 -5.61 -9.00
N GLY A 144 5.33 -5.84 -8.31
CA GLY A 144 4.96 -7.16 -7.83
C GLY A 144 3.46 -7.33 -7.73
N TYR A 145 3.04 -8.49 -7.24
CA TYR A 145 1.64 -8.82 -6.99
C TYR A 145 1.36 -8.74 -5.47
N HIS A 146 0.10 -8.49 -5.10
CA HIS A 146 -0.31 -8.47 -3.70
C HIS A 146 -0.59 -9.86 -3.15
N MET A 147 -0.05 -10.19 -1.98
CA MET A 147 -0.65 -11.23 -1.12
C MET A 147 -1.94 -10.67 -0.51
N LEU A 148 -2.77 -11.53 0.09
CA LEU A 148 -4.06 -11.14 0.66
C LEU A 148 -3.87 -10.02 1.68
N LEU A 149 -4.71 -8.99 1.58
CA LEU A 149 -4.67 -7.72 2.31
C LEU A 149 -3.37 -6.91 2.14
N GLY A 150 -2.48 -7.29 1.22
CA GLY A 150 -1.18 -6.64 1.05
C GLY A 150 -0.24 -6.85 2.24
N LEU A 151 -0.36 -7.98 2.96
CA LEU A 151 0.41 -8.27 4.18
C LEU A 151 1.92 -8.28 3.95
N GLU A 152 2.38 -8.55 2.73
CA GLU A 152 3.79 -8.52 2.34
C GLU A 152 4.41 -7.12 2.39
N MET A 153 3.59 -6.09 2.17
CA MET A 153 4.07 -4.72 2.03
C MET A 153 4.78 -4.24 3.30
N MET A 154 4.20 -4.52 4.47
CA MET A 154 4.73 -4.07 5.76
C MET A 154 6.17 -4.53 6.02
N PRO A 155 6.50 -5.84 5.98
CA PRO A 155 7.87 -6.29 6.15
C PRO A 155 8.82 -5.86 5.03
N ILE A 156 8.34 -5.68 3.80
CA ILE A 156 9.13 -5.15 2.68
C ILE A 156 9.55 -3.70 2.97
N VAL A 157 8.59 -2.80 3.21
CA VAL A 157 8.85 -1.38 3.47
C VAL A 157 9.78 -1.21 4.67
N SER A 158 9.51 -1.92 5.76
CA SER A 158 10.35 -1.92 6.96
C SER A 158 11.79 -2.39 6.66
N SER A 159 11.96 -3.47 5.89
CA SER A 159 13.29 -3.99 5.54
C SER A 159 14.08 -3.04 4.64
N PHE A 160 13.46 -2.38 3.66
CA PHE A 160 14.13 -1.42 2.80
C PHE A 160 14.65 -0.22 3.59
N TRP A 161 13.81 0.30 4.49
CA TRP A 161 14.23 1.38 5.36
C TRP A 161 15.35 0.93 6.30
N ALA A 162 15.13 -0.14 7.08
CA ALA A 162 16.07 -0.55 8.13
C ALA A 162 17.43 -1.03 7.59
N LYS A 163 17.45 -1.69 6.41
CA LYS A 163 18.67 -2.32 5.88
C LYS A 163 19.37 -1.50 4.80
N ARG A 164 18.65 -0.63 4.10
CA ARG A 164 19.19 0.14 2.97
C ARG A 164 19.02 1.65 3.11
N ASN A 165 18.32 2.12 4.15
CA ASN A 165 17.92 3.53 4.30
C ASN A 165 17.15 4.04 3.06
N ILE A 166 16.36 3.16 2.44
CA ILE A 166 15.52 3.47 1.28
C ILE A 166 14.08 3.61 1.76
N LEU A 167 13.47 4.76 1.49
CA LEU A 167 12.05 4.98 1.72
C LEU A 167 11.26 4.52 0.49
N LEU A 168 10.48 3.45 0.64
CA LEU A 168 9.58 2.98 -0.41
C LEU A 168 8.26 3.76 -0.40
N ARG A 169 7.97 4.43 -1.51
CA ARG A 169 6.73 5.21 -1.71
C ARG A 169 5.69 4.33 -2.40
N GLY A 170 4.67 3.89 -1.66
CA GLY A 170 3.59 3.05 -2.20
C GLY A 170 2.57 3.84 -3.01
N ILE A 171 1.92 3.18 -3.98
CA ILE A 171 0.74 3.73 -4.66
C ILE A 171 -0.50 3.00 -4.14
N ALA A 172 -1.36 3.74 -3.45
CA ALA A 172 -2.48 3.20 -2.71
C ALA A 172 -3.83 3.59 -3.33
N HIS A 173 -4.86 2.78 -3.05
CA HIS A 173 -6.20 3.03 -3.55
C HIS A 173 -6.79 4.32 -2.92
N PRO A 174 -7.50 5.19 -3.67
CA PRO A 174 -7.96 6.50 -3.16
C PRO A 174 -8.90 6.41 -1.96
N MET A 175 -9.61 5.29 -1.81
CA MET A 175 -10.42 4.97 -0.63
C MET A 175 -9.63 5.09 0.69
N MET A 176 -8.31 4.85 0.67
CA MET A 176 -7.45 4.93 1.85
C MET A 176 -7.16 6.38 2.30
N TYR A 177 -7.60 7.38 1.52
CA TYR A 177 -7.39 8.81 1.76
C TYR A 177 -8.70 9.58 1.95
N ARG A 178 -9.85 8.90 1.89
CA ARG A 178 -11.17 9.53 1.92
C ARG A 178 -12.00 8.91 3.02
N ASN A 179 -12.62 9.76 3.85
CA ASN A 179 -13.59 9.30 4.83
C ASN A 179 -14.88 8.90 4.12
N LEU A 180 -15.00 7.61 3.81
CA LEU A 180 -16.23 7.08 3.26
C LEU A 180 -17.25 6.97 4.39
N ARG A 181 -18.18 7.93 4.44
CA ARG A 181 -19.36 7.94 5.33
C ARG A 181 -19.01 7.84 6.82
N ASN A 182 -18.07 8.67 7.27
CA ASN A 182 -17.78 8.92 8.68
C ASN A 182 -17.36 7.69 9.52
N GLY A 183 -16.89 6.61 8.87
CA GLY A 183 -16.44 5.39 9.55
C GLY A 183 -17.57 4.54 10.15
N GLU A 184 -18.83 4.76 9.74
CA GLU A 184 -20.00 4.08 10.33
C GLU A 184 -20.26 2.68 9.74
N SER A 185 -19.54 2.28 8.68
CA SER A 185 -19.69 0.95 8.08
C SER A 185 -18.70 -0.03 8.70
N PRO A 186 -19.15 -1.09 9.40
CA PRO A 186 -18.26 -2.11 9.97
C PRO A 186 -17.53 -2.95 8.91
N LEU A 187 -17.84 -2.76 7.62
CA LEU A 187 -17.18 -3.44 6.50
C LEU A 187 -16.01 -2.64 5.92
N ILE A 188 -15.85 -1.37 6.30
CA ILE A 188 -14.71 -0.53 5.90
C ILE A 188 -13.88 -0.26 7.16
N PRO A 189 -12.58 -0.57 7.18
CA PRO A 189 -11.70 -0.13 8.24
C PRO A 189 -11.75 1.39 8.41
N ASP A 190 -11.67 1.87 9.65
CA ASP A 190 -11.57 3.30 9.91
C ASP A 190 -10.37 3.89 9.17
N ILE A 191 -10.47 5.13 8.70
CA ILE A 191 -9.44 5.78 7.89
C ILE A 191 -8.08 5.81 8.59
N SER A 192 -8.07 5.92 9.93
CA SER A 192 -6.86 5.90 10.75
C SER A 192 -6.08 4.59 10.63
N THR A 193 -6.73 3.48 10.26
CA THR A 193 -6.05 2.19 9.95
C THR A 193 -5.03 2.35 8.83
N TYR A 194 -5.23 3.31 7.93
CA TYR A 194 -4.33 3.60 6.81
C TYR A 194 -3.34 4.74 7.09
N ASP A 195 -3.33 5.35 8.29
CA ASP A 195 -2.38 6.41 8.66
C ASP A 195 -0.94 5.95 8.45
N ILE A 196 -0.62 4.71 8.81
CA ILE A 196 0.73 4.16 8.68
C ILE A 196 1.23 4.16 7.23
N LEU A 197 0.35 3.90 6.26
CA LEU A 197 0.70 3.94 4.84
C LEU A 197 1.04 5.37 4.42
N ARG A 198 0.24 6.34 4.87
CA ARG A 198 0.40 7.77 4.58
C ARG A 198 1.66 8.34 5.22
N ILE A 199 1.94 7.98 6.47
CA ILE A 199 3.18 8.34 7.19
C ILE A 199 4.42 7.77 6.48
N MET A 200 4.33 6.53 5.99
CA MET A 200 5.40 5.91 5.19
C MET A 200 5.48 6.46 3.75
N GLY A 201 4.66 7.45 3.40
CA GLY A 201 4.74 8.19 2.15
C GLY A 201 3.97 7.56 0.99
N ALA A 202 3.04 6.63 1.25
CA ALA A 202 2.13 6.22 0.21
C ALA A 202 1.37 7.43 -0.37
N VAL A 203 1.06 7.36 -1.66
CA VAL A 203 0.26 8.37 -2.37
C VAL A 203 -0.95 7.70 -3.01
N PRO A 204 -2.08 8.41 -3.19
CA PRO A 204 -3.20 7.85 -3.93
C PRO A 204 -2.81 7.65 -5.39
N VAL A 205 -3.32 6.58 -5.99
CA VAL A 205 -3.13 6.28 -7.41
C VAL A 205 -3.64 7.43 -8.27
N SER A 206 -2.73 7.99 -9.05
CA SER A 206 -3.01 8.94 -10.13
C SER A 206 -1.79 9.03 -11.03
N VAL A 207 -2.01 9.37 -12.30
CA VAL A 207 -0.92 9.62 -13.25
C VAL A 207 -0.01 10.74 -12.73
N THR A 208 -0.60 11.77 -12.11
CA THR A 208 0.11 12.94 -11.57
C THR A 208 1.03 12.57 -10.41
N ASN A 209 0.54 11.81 -9.42
CA ASN A 209 1.37 11.39 -8.28
C ASN A 209 2.47 10.44 -8.73
N PHE A 210 2.16 9.51 -9.64
CA PHE A 210 3.15 8.58 -10.15
C PHE A 210 4.27 9.30 -10.93
N TYR A 211 3.90 10.26 -11.78
CA TYR A 211 4.84 11.15 -12.44
C TYR A 211 5.73 11.88 -11.43
N LYS A 212 5.16 12.46 -10.38
CA LYS A 212 5.89 13.23 -9.37
C LYS A 212 6.89 12.36 -8.60
N LEU A 213 6.49 11.14 -8.19
CA LEU A 213 7.38 10.20 -7.51
C LEU A 213 8.59 9.85 -8.38
N LEU A 214 8.37 9.50 -9.66
CA LEU A 214 9.48 9.17 -10.55
C LEU A 214 10.35 10.40 -10.86
N SER A 215 9.75 11.57 -11.07
CA SER A 215 10.49 12.82 -11.31
C SER A 215 11.33 13.29 -10.12
N SER A 216 10.98 12.85 -8.91
CA SER A 216 11.73 13.13 -7.67
C SER A 216 12.73 12.04 -7.31
N ASN A 217 13.04 11.14 -8.25
CA ASN A 217 14.03 10.09 -8.08
C ASN A 217 13.69 9.09 -6.96
N ALA A 218 12.40 8.87 -6.69
CA ALA A 218 11.96 8.00 -5.60
C ALA A 218 12.08 6.50 -5.94
N HIS A 219 12.16 5.68 -4.89
CA HIS A 219 11.88 4.25 -4.96
C HIS A 219 10.37 4.03 -4.74
N VAL A 220 9.71 3.50 -5.76
CA VAL A 220 8.25 3.35 -5.81
C VAL A 220 7.87 1.88 -5.70
N LEU A 221 6.89 1.56 -4.86
CA LEU A 221 6.30 0.24 -4.75
C LEU A 221 4.95 0.21 -5.47
N LEU A 222 4.85 -0.62 -6.51
CA LEU A 222 3.68 -0.70 -7.38
C LEU A 222 3.14 -2.13 -7.47
N TYR A 223 1.83 -2.23 -7.34
CA TYR A 223 1.06 -3.46 -7.52
C TYR A 223 0.04 -3.27 -8.64
N PRO A 224 0.31 -3.74 -9.87
CA PRO A 224 -0.52 -3.41 -11.03
C PRO A 224 -1.97 -3.90 -10.96
N GLY A 225 -2.27 -5.02 -10.30
CA GLY A 225 -3.65 -5.48 -10.10
C GLY A 225 -4.33 -4.88 -8.87
N GLY A 226 -3.61 -4.09 -8.07
CA GLY A 226 -4.15 -3.24 -7.01
C GLY A 226 -5.07 -3.98 -6.02
N MET A 227 -6.17 -3.35 -5.64
CA MET A 227 -7.05 -3.89 -4.61
C MET A 227 -7.77 -5.19 -5.02
N ARG A 228 -7.86 -5.54 -6.32
CA ARG A 228 -8.40 -6.85 -6.76
C ARG A 228 -7.45 -8.01 -6.45
N GLU A 229 -6.14 -7.79 -6.56
CA GLU A 229 -5.11 -8.75 -6.12
C GLU A 229 -5.06 -8.83 -4.59
N ALA A 230 -5.11 -7.68 -3.91
CA ALA A 230 -5.09 -7.65 -2.44
C ALA A 230 -6.33 -8.27 -1.80
N LEU A 231 -7.45 -8.33 -2.52
CA LEU A 231 -8.71 -8.95 -2.08
C LEU A 231 -9.05 -10.17 -2.96
N HIS A 232 -8.05 -10.97 -3.30
CA HIS A 232 -8.27 -12.19 -4.06
C HIS A 232 -9.13 -13.20 -3.29
N ARG A 233 -9.78 -14.07 -4.04
CA ARG A 233 -10.77 -15.04 -3.53
C ARG A 233 -10.14 -16.43 -3.39
N LYS A 234 -10.91 -17.37 -2.85
CA LYS A 234 -10.43 -18.76 -2.69
C LYS A 234 -10.01 -19.37 -4.02
N GLY A 235 -8.82 -19.96 -4.07
CA GLY A 235 -8.28 -20.54 -5.30
C GLY A 235 -7.70 -19.51 -6.27
N GLU A 236 -7.56 -18.25 -5.85
CA GLU A 236 -6.92 -17.17 -6.60
C GLU A 236 -5.57 -16.75 -6.02
N GLU A 237 -5.05 -17.51 -5.06
CA GLU A 237 -3.75 -17.28 -4.45
C GLU A 237 -2.67 -17.24 -5.55
N TYR A 238 -1.76 -16.28 -5.45
CA TYR A 238 -0.67 -16.03 -6.40
C TYR A 238 -1.11 -15.66 -7.82
N LYS A 239 -2.40 -15.48 -8.11
CA LYS A 239 -2.85 -15.08 -9.45
C LYS A 239 -2.64 -13.59 -9.71
N LEU A 240 -2.12 -13.30 -10.89
CA LEU A 240 -1.96 -11.92 -11.38
C LEU A 240 -3.26 -11.41 -11.99
N PHE A 241 -3.77 -10.30 -11.47
CA PHE A 241 -4.93 -9.59 -12.03
C PHE A 241 -4.50 -8.27 -12.68
N TRP A 242 -3.46 -8.33 -13.51
CA TRP A 242 -2.86 -7.15 -14.13
C TRP A 242 -3.70 -6.70 -15.33
N PRO A 243 -3.77 -5.39 -15.60
CA PRO A 243 -4.49 -4.88 -16.75
C PRO A 243 -3.86 -5.36 -18.06
N GLU A 244 -4.68 -5.53 -19.10
CA GLU A 244 -4.23 -5.95 -20.43
C GLU A 244 -3.15 -5.02 -21.00
N GLN A 245 -3.25 -3.73 -20.70
CA GLN A 245 -2.24 -2.72 -20.97
C GLN A 245 -1.99 -1.91 -19.71
N SER A 246 -0.76 -1.95 -19.19
CA SER A 246 -0.36 -1.10 -18.08
C SER A 246 0.53 0.04 -18.54
N GLU A 247 0.15 1.25 -18.13
CA GLU A 247 0.85 2.46 -18.52
C GLU A 247 2.09 2.75 -17.67
N PHE A 248 2.34 1.93 -16.64
CA PHE A 248 3.49 2.17 -15.76
C PHE A 248 4.81 2.00 -16.49
N VAL A 249 4.88 1.11 -17.48
CA VAL A 249 6.10 0.87 -18.27
C VAL A 249 6.46 2.10 -19.10
N ARG A 250 5.47 2.72 -19.73
CA ARG A 250 5.68 3.95 -20.49
C ARG A 250 6.15 5.08 -19.59
N MET A 251 5.59 5.19 -18.39
CA MET A 251 6.03 6.18 -17.42
C MET A 251 7.44 5.88 -16.89
N ALA A 252 7.76 4.63 -16.57
CA ALA A 252 9.10 4.22 -16.14
C ALA A 252 10.15 4.58 -17.21
N ALA A 253 9.91 4.20 -18.46
CA ALA A 253 10.80 4.51 -19.59
C ALA A 253 10.99 6.02 -19.78
N ARG A 254 9.93 6.82 -19.61
CA ARG A 254 10.01 8.29 -19.70
C ARG A 254 11.02 8.90 -18.70
N PHE A 255 11.20 8.28 -17.55
CA PHE A 255 12.10 8.74 -16.50
C PHE A 255 13.40 7.93 -16.41
N GLY A 256 13.60 6.95 -17.31
CA GLY A 256 14.73 6.02 -17.22
C GLY A 256 14.73 5.21 -15.92
N ALA A 257 13.55 4.94 -15.35
CA ALA A 257 13.44 4.27 -14.07
C ALA A 257 13.85 2.80 -14.17
N THR A 258 14.59 2.29 -13.20
CA THR A 258 14.93 0.87 -13.12
C THR A 258 13.73 0.08 -12.61
N ILE A 259 13.19 -0.84 -13.40
CA ILE A 259 12.13 -1.75 -12.98
C ILE A 259 12.76 -2.96 -12.28
N ILE A 260 12.25 -3.30 -11.10
CA ILE A 260 12.63 -4.51 -10.38
C ILE A 260 11.36 -5.34 -10.17
N PRO A 261 11.17 -6.42 -10.95
CA PRO A 261 10.09 -7.35 -10.66
C PRO A 261 10.35 -8.03 -9.32
N PHE A 262 9.31 -8.28 -8.54
CA PHE A 262 9.43 -9.08 -7.34
C PHE A 262 8.21 -9.98 -7.12
N GLY A 263 8.45 -11.09 -6.44
CA GLY A 263 7.41 -12.01 -5.99
C GLY A 263 7.54 -12.24 -4.50
N SER A 264 6.40 -12.40 -3.84
CA SER A 264 6.33 -12.81 -2.44
C SER A 264 5.67 -14.18 -2.36
N VAL A 265 6.03 -15.02 -1.40
CA VAL A 265 5.34 -16.30 -1.13
C VAL A 265 5.26 -16.55 0.36
N GLY A 266 4.30 -17.39 0.77
CA GLY A 266 4.12 -17.79 2.18
C GLY A 266 2.82 -17.28 2.82
N GLU A 267 1.88 -16.79 2.02
CA GLU A 267 0.55 -16.44 2.51
C GLU A 267 -0.19 -17.66 3.09
N ASP A 268 -0.14 -18.79 2.38
CA ASP A 268 -0.78 -20.04 2.82
C ASP A 268 -0.18 -20.62 4.10
N ASP A 269 1.09 -20.29 4.35
CA ASP A 269 1.83 -20.70 5.53
C ASP A 269 1.35 -19.96 6.77
N ILE A 270 0.86 -18.72 6.62
CA ILE A 270 0.43 -17.87 7.75
C ILE A 270 -1.09 -17.78 7.90
N GLY A 271 -1.85 -18.17 6.89
CA GLY A 271 -3.27 -17.88 6.79
C GLY A 271 -4.07 -18.91 6.00
N GLN A 272 -5.38 -18.90 6.24
CA GLN A 272 -6.36 -19.58 5.40
C GLN A 272 -7.57 -18.68 5.22
N LEU A 273 -7.92 -18.39 3.98
CA LEU A 273 -9.12 -17.66 3.62
C LEU A 273 -10.37 -18.50 3.93
N LEU A 274 -11.10 -18.15 5.00
CA LEU A 274 -12.32 -18.83 5.42
C LEU A 274 -13.55 -18.29 4.73
N VAL A 275 -13.63 -16.96 4.57
CA VAL A 275 -14.76 -16.26 3.97
C VAL A 275 -14.19 -15.21 3.02
N ASP A 276 -14.58 -15.31 1.75
CA ASP A 276 -14.24 -14.34 0.70
C ASP A 276 -15.48 -13.57 0.24
N TYR A 277 -15.31 -12.74 -0.79
CA TYR A 277 -16.41 -11.99 -1.40
C TYR A 277 -17.61 -12.87 -1.78
N ASP A 278 -17.39 -14.01 -2.42
CA ASP A 278 -18.47 -14.83 -2.96
C ASP A 278 -19.32 -15.45 -1.85
N ASP A 279 -18.71 -15.73 -0.70
CA ASP A 279 -19.44 -16.13 0.52
C ASP A 279 -20.22 -14.97 1.14
N LEU A 280 -19.61 -13.79 1.26
CA LEU A 280 -20.27 -12.59 1.80
C LEU A 280 -21.50 -12.19 0.98
N MET A 281 -21.43 -12.34 -0.35
CA MET A 281 -22.53 -12.02 -1.27
C MET A 281 -23.73 -12.95 -1.15
N LYS A 282 -23.60 -14.11 -0.49
CA LYS A 282 -24.73 -15.01 -0.19
C LYS A 282 -25.59 -14.49 0.97
N VAL A 283 -25.08 -13.57 1.79
CA VAL A 283 -25.79 -13.01 2.94
C VAL A 283 -26.45 -11.68 2.53
N PRO A 284 -27.81 -11.58 2.45
CA PRO A 284 -28.47 -10.41 1.85
C PRO A 284 -28.12 -9.06 2.48
N HIS A 285 -28.01 -8.99 3.81
CA HIS A 285 -27.66 -7.76 4.52
C HIS A 285 -26.22 -7.33 4.27
N ILE A 286 -25.28 -8.27 4.17
CA ILE A 286 -23.88 -7.99 3.87
C ILE A 286 -23.75 -7.55 2.41
N LYS A 287 -24.38 -8.28 1.48
CA LYS A 287 -24.46 -7.91 0.06
C LYS A 287 -24.96 -6.48 -0.15
N ALA A 288 -26.02 -6.08 0.54
CA ALA A 288 -26.57 -4.73 0.44
C ALA A 288 -25.53 -3.68 0.86
N LYS A 289 -24.85 -3.90 2.00
CA LYS A 289 -23.79 -3.00 2.49
C LYS A 289 -22.59 -2.94 1.55
N ILE A 290 -22.13 -4.08 1.02
CA ILE A 290 -21.01 -4.11 0.05
C ILE A 290 -21.33 -3.26 -1.18
N LYS A 291 -22.54 -3.40 -1.73
CA LYS A 291 -22.98 -2.58 -2.87
C LYS A 291 -23.03 -1.09 -2.54
N GLU A 292 -23.56 -0.75 -1.38
CA GLU A 292 -23.63 0.62 -0.89
C GLU A 292 -22.25 1.25 -0.73
N VAL A 293 -21.27 0.49 -0.23
CA VAL A 293 -19.87 0.91 -0.14
C VAL A 293 -19.25 1.06 -1.53
N ALA A 294 -19.44 0.10 -2.42
CA ALA A 294 -18.95 0.18 -3.79
C ALA A 294 -19.48 1.43 -4.52
N GLU A 295 -20.77 1.73 -4.36
CA GLU A 295 -21.40 2.94 -4.89
C GLU A 295 -20.79 4.22 -4.28
N ALA A 296 -20.54 4.25 -2.97
CA ALA A 296 -19.90 5.39 -2.33
C ALA A 296 -18.45 5.60 -2.82
N VAL A 297 -17.68 4.52 -3.01
CA VAL A 297 -16.35 4.57 -3.61
C VAL A 297 -16.41 5.16 -5.01
N LEU A 298 -17.33 4.67 -5.86
CA LEU A 298 -17.54 5.17 -7.22
C LEU A 298 -17.90 6.65 -7.25
N GLN A 299 -18.80 7.10 -6.37
CA GLN A 299 -19.20 8.51 -6.26
C GLN A 299 -18.09 9.41 -5.74
N SER A 300 -17.16 8.87 -4.94
CA SER A 300 -16.01 9.60 -4.44
C SER A 300 -14.88 9.78 -5.46
N ARG A 301 -14.99 9.15 -6.64
CA ARG A 301 -13.94 9.20 -7.67
C ARG A 301 -13.77 10.61 -8.21
N THR A 302 -12.53 11.01 -8.34
CA THR A 302 -12.13 12.23 -9.06
C THR A 302 -11.58 11.87 -10.42
N ASP A 303 -11.61 12.82 -11.36
CA ASP A 303 -11.04 12.64 -12.71
C ASP A 303 -9.56 12.20 -12.68
N ASP A 304 -8.85 12.48 -11.59
CA ASP A 304 -7.44 12.13 -11.37
C ASP A 304 -7.20 10.68 -10.92
N ASP A 305 -8.23 9.94 -10.48
CA ASP A 305 -8.09 8.59 -9.89
C ASP A 305 -7.78 7.50 -10.94
N GLY A 306 -7.82 7.84 -12.23
CA GLY A 306 -7.60 6.91 -13.34
C GLY A 306 -8.74 5.89 -13.53
N GLU A 307 -8.59 5.01 -14.53
CA GLU A 307 -9.50 3.87 -14.74
C GLU A 307 -9.26 2.81 -13.66
N LEU A 308 -9.90 2.99 -12.51
CA LEU A 308 -10.06 1.93 -11.53
C LEU A 308 -11.26 1.09 -11.98
N ASP A 309 -11.05 -0.18 -12.30
CA ASP A 309 -12.16 -1.06 -12.65
C ASP A 309 -13.19 -1.15 -11.52
N ASN A 310 -14.35 -1.74 -11.79
CA ASN A 310 -15.37 -1.93 -10.77
C ASN A 310 -14.85 -2.95 -9.75
N GLN A 311 -14.30 -2.45 -8.63
CA GLN A 311 -13.70 -3.30 -7.62
C GLN A 311 -14.71 -3.61 -6.52
N ASP A 312 -14.59 -4.81 -5.97
CA ASP A 312 -15.50 -5.39 -4.99
C ASP A 312 -14.95 -5.17 -3.57
N PRO A 313 -15.20 -4.02 -2.90
CA PRO A 313 -14.68 -3.79 -1.56
C PRO A 313 -15.31 -4.78 -0.59
N HIS A 314 -14.48 -5.58 0.06
CA HIS A 314 -14.91 -6.51 1.09
C HIS A 314 -13.77 -6.76 2.08
N LEU A 315 -14.13 -7.19 3.28
CA LEU A 315 -13.19 -7.63 4.29
C LEU A 315 -13.25 -9.16 4.41
N PRO A 316 -12.23 -9.90 3.93
CA PRO A 316 -12.20 -11.35 4.07
C PRO A 316 -12.00 -11.78 5.52
N LEU A 317 -12.46 -12.99 5.86
CA LEU A 317 -12.14 -13.63 7.13
C LEU A 317 -11.00 -14.63 6.94
N ILE A 318 -9.91 -14.43 7.67
CA ILE A 318 -8.70 -15.24 7.60
C ILE A 318 -8.51 -15.99 8.91
N LEU A 319 -8.28 -17.29 8.84
CA LEU A 319 -7.79 -18.09 9.95
C LEU A 319 -6.26 -18.08 9.96
N THR A 320 -5.66 -17.51 10.98
CA THR A 320 -4.20 -17.48 11.12
C THR A 320 -3.64 -18.87 11.41
N LYS A 321 -2.63 -19.27 10.64
CA LYS A 321 -1.83 -20.48 10.81
C LYS A 321 -0.41 -20.08 11.21
N LEU A 322 -0.15 -19.83 12.49
CA LEU A 322 1.20 -19.51 12.95
C LEU A 322 1.85 -20.75 13.59
N PRO A 323 3.16 -20.98 13.40
CA PRO A 323 4.11 -20.13 12.69
C PRO A 323 4.10 -20.33 11.17
N GLY A 324 4.31 -19.25 10.42
CA GLY A 324 4.54 -19.26 8.98
C GLY A 324 5.63 -18.27 8.59
N ARG A 325 5.98 -18.16 7.30
CA ARG A 325 7.05 -17.28 6.85
C ARG A 325 6.80 -16.68 5.48
N PHE A 326 7.16 -15.41 5.30
CA PHE A 326 7.23 -14.77 3.99
C PHE A 326 8.61 -14.86 3.35
N TYR A 327 8.64 -15.15 2.06
CA TYR A 327 9.84 -15.06 1.22
C TYR A 327 9.58 -14.06 0.12
N ASN A 328 10.45 -13.07 -0.02
CA ASN A 328 10.34 -12.03 -1.03
C ASN A 328 11.60 -12.09 -1.89
N LEU A 329 11.43 -12.34 -3.19
CA LEU A 329 12.51 -12.34 -4.17
C LEU A 329 12.37 -11.15 -5.10
N PHE A 330 13.36 -10.26 -5.05
CA PHE A 330 13.53 -9.16 -5.98
C PHE A 330 14.39 -9.65 -7.14
N GLY A 331 13.83 -9.63 -8.34
CA GLY A 331 14.46 -10.06 -9.58
C GLY A 331 15.57 -9.11 -10.04
N LYS A 332 16.13 -9.42 -11.21
CA LYS A 332 17.22 -8.63 -11.79
C LYS A 332 16.71 -7.22 -12.15
N PRO A 333 17.48 -6.15 -11.86
CA PRO A 333 17.16 -4.81 -12.33
C PRO A 333 17.03 -4.74 -13.86
N ILE A 334 15.96 -4.12 -14.33
CA ILE A 334 15.66 -3.88 -15.75
C ILE A 334 15.74 -2.38 -16.00
N GLU A 335 16.78 -1.95 -16.70
CA GLU A 335 16.91 -0.56 -17.13
C GLU A 335 15.87 -0.24 -18.21
N THR A 336 15.23 0.91 -18.09
CA THR A 336 14.24 1.35 -19.08
C THR A 336 14.82 2.44 -19.97
N GLU A 337 14.75 2.23 -21.29
CA GLU A 337 15.14 3.23 -22.29
C GLU A 337 13.91 3.76 -23.02
N VAL A 338 13.93 5.06 -23.34
CA VAL A 338 12.80 5.82 -23.94
C VAL A 338 12.34 5.23 -25.29
N ASP A 339 13.24 4.56 -26.02
CA ASP A 339 13.00 4.13 -27.40
C ASP A 339 12.59 2.65 -27.56
N LEU A 340 12.51 1.83 -26.50
CA LEU A 340 12.58 0.36 -26.68
C LEU A 340 11.56 -0.55 -25.99
N LEU A 341 10.61 -0.01 -25.20
CA LEU A 341 9.80 -0.87 -24.33
C LEU A 341 8.30 -0.84 -24.69
N SER A 342 7.84 -1.90 -25.37
CA SER A 342 6.42 -2.23 -25.42
C SER A 342 6.00 -2.93 -24.13
N TRP A 343 4.76 -2.69 -23.68
CA TRP A 343 4.17 -3.37 -22.52
C TRP A 343 4.37 -4.90 -22.58
N SER A 344 4.14 -5.51 -23.74
CA SER A 344 4.30 -6.95 -23.95
C SER A 344 5.74 -7.44 -23.71
N ARG A 345 6.76 -6.66 -24.07
CA ARG A 345 8.16 -7.03 -23.85
C ARG A 345 8.52 -6.98 -22.37
N VAL A 346 8.13 -5.91 -21.69
CA VAL A 346 8.38 -5.79 -20.24
C VAL A 346 7.59 -6.86 -19.48
N LEU A 347 6.35 -7.13 -19.88
CA LEU A 347 5.57 -8.21 -19.31
C LEU A 347 6.28 -9.56 -19.49
N ALA A 348 6.85 -9.87 -20.66
CA ALA A 348 7.63 -11.09 -20.87
C ALA A 348 8.90 -11.16 -20.00
N MET A 349 9.59 -10.04 -19.79
CA MET A 349 10.77 -9.96 -18.91
C MET A 349 10.41 -10.12 -17.43
N ILE A 350 9.24 -9.60 -17.02
CA ILE A 350 8.72 -9.74 -15.66
C ILE A 350 8.20 -11.16 -15.41
N LEU A 351 7.50 -11.75 -16.38
CA LEU A 351 6.82 -13.04 -16.23
C LEU A 351 7.68 -14.26 -16.53
N VAL A 352 8.93 -14.08 -16.99
CA VAL A 352 9.86 -15.16 -17.40
C VAL A 352 9.21 -16.11 -18.41
N GLU A 353 9.38 -15.87 -19.71
CA GLU A 353 9.23 -16.95 -20.69
C GLU A 353 10.48 -17.84 -20.63
N GLU A 354 10.32 -19.08 -20.15
CA GLU A 354 11.33 -20.12 -20.36
C GLU A 354 11.63 -20.27 -21.86
N GLY A 355 12.91 -20.18 -22.19
CA GLY A 355 13.43 -20.33 -23.55
C GLY A 355 13.04 -21.67 -24.19
N GLU A 356 12.87 -21.61 -25.51
CA GLU A 356 12.64 -22.75 -26.38
C GLU A 356 13.72 -23.84 -26.19
N ASN A 357 13.36 -24.94 -25.52
CA ASN A 357 13.97 -26.23 -25.80
C ASN A 357 12.90 -27.14 -26.41
N GLY A 358 13.25 -27.72 -27.56
CA GLY A 358 12.33 -28.28 -28.52
C GLY A 358 11.53 -29.50 -28.09
N GLU A 359 10.57 -29.81 -28.97
CA GLU A 359 9.76 -31.02 -29.09
C GLU A 359 8.55 -31.16 -28.16
N GLY A 360 7.43 -30.62 -28.66
CA GLY A 360 6.30 -31.48 -29.02
C GLY A 360 5.58 -32.20 -27.89
N ASN A 361 4.90 -31.47 -27.01
CA ASN A 361 3.65 -31.96 -26.45
C ASN A 361 2.74 -30.80 -26.03
N SER A 362 1.43 -30.93 -26.25
CA SER A 362 0.41 -29.88 -26.12
C SER A 362 0.63 -28.96 -24.91
N ARG A 363 1.09 -27.74 -25.17
CA ARG A 363 1.48 -26.71 -24.20
C ARG A 363 0.21 -26.22 -23.49
N LYS A 364 -0.09 -26.74 -22.29
CA LYS A 364 -1.05 -26.13 -21.38
C LYS A 364 -0.41 -24.86 -20.82
N ASP A 365 -0.81 -23.73 -21.37
CA ASP A 365 -0.31 -22.40 -21.04
C ASP A 365 -0.44 -22.11 -19.52
N LEU A 366 0.70 -21.98 -18.84
CA LEU A 366 0.78 -21.75 -17.39
C LEU A 366 0.31 -20.34 -16.99
N ARG A 367 0.14 -19.44 -17.97
CA ARG A 367 -0.56 -18.16 -17.80
C ARG A 367 -1.99 -18.33 -17.29
N SER A 368 -2.66 -19.42 -17.66
CA SER A 368 -4.02 -19.77 -17.18
C SER A 368 -4.06 -20.18 -15.70
N ARG A 369 -2.89 -20.34 -15.05
CA ARG A 369 -2.76 -20.73 -13.64
C ARG A 369 -2.19 -19.61 -12.75
N GLY A 370 -1.93 -18.43 -13.31
CA GLY A 370 -1.53 -17.24 -12.57
C GLY A 370 -0.14 -17.26 -11.94
N LEU A 371 0.70 -18.26 -12.20
CA LEU A 371 2.03 -18.35 -11.61
C LEU A 371 2.99 -17.33 -12.25
N CYS A 372 3.46 -16.36 -11.47
CA CYS A 372 4.73 -15.68 -11.76
C CYS A 372 5.85 -16.67 -11.42
N LEU A 373 6.44 -17.30 -12.43
CA LEU A 373 7.50 -18.29 -12.21
C LEU A 373 8.79 -17.56 -11.81
N VAL A 374 9.06 -17.52 -10.51
CA VAL A 374 10.44 -17.65 -10.05
C VAL A 374 10.80 -19.13 -10.27
N PRO A 375 11.76 -19.46 -11.14
CA PRO A 375 12.16 -20.85 -11.35
C PRO A 375 12.45 -21.52 -10.01
N ILE A 376 11.99 -22.76 -9.80
CA ILE A 376 12.36 -23.53 -8.61
C ILE A 376 13.88 -23.59 -8.46
N GLU A 377 14.62 -23.57 -9.57
CA GLU A 377 16.08 -23.42 -9.67
C GLU A 377 16.64 -22.25 -8.83
N CYS A 378 15.93 -21.10 -8.81
CA CYS A 378 16.30 -19.91 -8.04
C CYS A 378 16.10 -20.10 -6.52
N THR A 379 15.32 -21.10 -6.12
CA THR A 379 15.13 -21.53 -4.73
C THR A 379 15.86 -22.85 -4.40
N GLU A 380 16.33 -23.59 -5.41
CA GLU A 380 16.96 -24.90 -5.26
C GLU A 380 18.34 -24.78 -4.58
N HIS A 381 19.02 -23.65 -4.77
CA HIS A 381 20.23 -23.30 -4.00
C HIS A 381 19.97 -23.03 -2.51
N ILE A 382 18.70 -22.84 -2.09
CA ILE A 382 18.29 -22.74 -0.68
C ILE A 382 17.96 -24.14 -0.13
N ALA A 383 17.50 -25.07 -0.98
CA ALA A 383 17.19 -26.46 -0.62
C ALA A 383 18.44 -27.35 -0.43
N ASN A 384 19.60 -26.95 -0.97
CA ASN A 384 20.87 -27.69 -0.84
C ASN A 384 21.69 -27.34 0.40
N ASN A 385 21.16 -26.55 1.33
CA ASN A 385 21.75 -26.44 2.67
C ASN A 385 20.91 -27.28 3.63
N ASN A 386 21.57 -28.02 4.53
CA ASN A 386 21.09 -29.22 5.23
C ASN A 386 19.86 -29.07 6.15
N GLY A 387 18.99 -28.06 5.99
CA GLY A 387 17.65 -27.94 6.59
C GLY A 387 17.59 -27.90 8.12
N ALA A 388 18.70 -28.18 8.80
CA ALA A 388 18.77 -28.38 10.24
C ALA A 388 18.99 -27.07 10.99
N ASP A 389 19.52 -26.03 10.32
CA ASP A 389 19.81 -24.74 10.95
C ASP A 389 18.64 -23.73 10.86
N PHE A 390 17.59 -24.02 10.07
CA PHE A 390 16.45 -23.11 9.89
C PHE A 390 15.26 -23.36 10.84
N TRP A 391 15.23 -24.52 11.50
CA TRP A 391 14.14 -24.96 12.38
C TRP A 391 14.57 -25.13 13.84
N SER A 392 15.43 -24.26 14.36
CA SER A 392 15.62 -24.20 15.82
C SER A 392 14.33 -23.65 16.48
N PRO A 393 13.73 -24.36 17.46
CA PRO A 393 12.61 -23.83 18.22
C PRO A 393 13.06 -22.56 18.94
N ALA A 394 12.33 -21.46 18.77
CA ALA A 394 12.55 -20.24 19.52
C ALA A 394 12.10 -20.42 20.98
N MET A 395 12.82 -21.21 21.78
CA MET A 395 12.65 -21.28 23.24
C MET A 395 13.92 -21.81 23.94
N GLY A 396 14.52 -20.95 24.77
CA GLY A 396 15.33 -21.35 25.94
C GLY A 396 16.85 -21.19 25.84
N ASN A 397 17.39 -20.11 26.40
CA ASN A 397 18.30 -20.19 27.55
C ASN A 397 18.67 -18.80 28.09
N ASN A 398 18.10 -18.48 29.26
CA ASN A 398 18.69 -17.55 30.20
C ASN A 398 19.98 -18.18 30.74
N VAL A 399 21.14 -17.60 30.43
CA VAL A 399 22.33 -17.77 31.26
C VAL A 399 22.85 -16.37 31.58
N SER A 400 22.69 -16.00 32.85
CA SER A 400 23.21 -14.76 33.43
C SER A 400 24.74 -14.77 33.45
N PRO A 401 25.41 -13.63 33.33
CA PRO A 401 26.83 -13.53 33.62
C PRO A 401 27.03 -13.33 35.13
N LYS A 402 27.77 -14.22 35.77
CA LYS A 402 28.47 -13.94 37.04
C LYS A 402 29.93 -14.32 36.85
N HIS A 403 30.79 -13.30 37.00
CA HIS A 403 32.23 -13.26 37.21
C HIS A 403 33.14 -14.30 36.54
#